data_AF-A0A953UEF9-F1
#
_entry.id   AF-A0A953UEF9-F1
#
_cell.length_a   1.000
_cell.length_b   1.000
_cell.length_c   1.000
_cell.angle_alpha   90.00
_cell.angle_beta   90.00
_cell.angle_gamma   90.00
#
_symmetry.space_group_name_H-M   'P 1'
#
loop_
_entity.id
_entity.type
_entity.pdbx_description
1 polymer ?
#
loop_
_entity_poly.entity_id
_entity_poly.type
_entity_poly.pdbx_seq_one_letter_code
_entity_poly.pdbx_strand_id
1 'polypeptide(L)'
;MEFTFPGLSAEDADVLGLGVALGENHAFGLVAGRSAAAQAAALKRLREEKKYRRFTPHWNQFCPKFLNMSGSQADKIIRLFEEFGPGYFEVAQLTRVSADTYRAIEPSIKDGALHCQGEAIELEPENAQKVAQAVAELRAALPTAPPAAKKPARPLEMHERLAEVDQLCDAIIAEFQEISRKERNGENWLLFASTLSRVCTSLTRLKMENGVA
;
A
#
# COMPACT_ATOMS: atom_id res chain seq x y z
N MET A 1 3.80 -21.28 -13.54
CA MET A 1 4.19 -21.84 -14.83
C MET A 1 5.65 -21.49 -15.06
N GLU A 2 6.53 -22.48 -15.10
CA GLU A 2 7.88 -22.27 -15.65
C GLU A 2 7.74 -22.34 -17.17
N PHE A 3 7.87 -21.20 -17.84
CA PHE A 3 7.90 -21.17 -19.29
C PHE A 3 9.28 -21.66 -19.74
N THR A 4 9.37 -22.91 -20.15
CA THR A 4 10.56 -23.45 -20.79
C THR A 4 10.50 -23.06 -22.26
N PHE A 5 11.38 -22.15 -22.70
CA PHE A 5 11.48 -21.74 -24.09
C PHE A 5 12.62 -22.51 -24.78
N PRO A 6 12.34 -23.58 -25.55
CA PRO A 6 13.39 -24.41 -26.12
C PRO A 6 14.09 -23.64 -27.26
N GLY A 7 15.41 -23.55 -27.23
CA GLY A 7 16.22 -22.98 -28.31
C GLY A 7 16.62 -21.50 -28.17
N LEU A 8 16.21 -20.83 -27.10
CA LEU A 8 16.71 -19.49 -26.77
C LEU A 8 18.02 -19.59 -25.97
N SER A 9 18.94 -18.64 -26.20
CA SER A 9 20.09 -18.48 -25.31
C SER A 9 19.60 -18.20 -23.89
N ALA A 10 20.36 -18.59 -22.87
CA ALA A 10 20.00 -18.31 -21.48
C ALA A 10 19.73 -16.81 -21.24
N GLU A 11 20.44 -15.95 -21.99
CA GLU A 11 20.27 -14.50 -21.96
C GLU A 11 18.93 -14.03 -22.52
N ASP A 12 18.48 -14.59 -23.64
CA ASP A 12 17.21 -14.22 -24.25
C ASP A 12 16.01 -14.77 -23.48
N ALA A 13 16.14 -15.98 -22.90
CA ALA A 13 15.14 -16.57 -22.03
C ALA A 13 14.90 -15.73 -20.76
N ASP A 14 15.96 -15.18 -20.17
CA ASP A 14 15.87 -14.30 -19.00
C ASP A 14 15.20 -12.95 -19.31
N VAL A 15 15.53 -12.35 -20.46
CA VAL A 15 14.91 -11.09 -20.92
C VAL A 15 13.43 -11.30 -21.20
N LEU A 16 13.08 -12.40 -21.86
CA LEU A 16 11.68 -12.76 -22.15
C LEU A 16 10.91 -13.04 -20.85
N GLY A 17 11.52 -13.76 -19.89
CA GLY A 17 10.94 -14.03 -18.58
C GLY A 17 10.69 -12.76 -17.76
N LEU A 18 11.56 -11.76 -17.86
CA LEU A 18 11.29 -10.45 -17.26
C LEU A 18 10.15 -9.72 -17.98
N GLY A 19 10.11 -9.76 -19.31
CA GLY A 19 9.02 -9.20 -20.10
C GLY A 19 7.67 -9.78 -19.71
N VAL A 20 7.60 -11.10 -19.48
CA VAL A 20 6.41 -11.79 -18.95
C VAL A 20 6.07 -11.27 -17.56
N ALA A 21 7.02 -11.22 -16.63
CA ALA A 21 6.76 -10.76 -15.27
C ALA A 21 6.29 -9.30 -15.20
N LEU A 22 6.82 -8.43 -16.08
CA LEU A 22 6.37 -7.04 -16.21
C LEU A 22 4.98 -6.97 -16.83
N GLY A 23 4.74 -7.73 -17.90
CA GLY A 23 3.44 -7.85 -18.54
C GLY A 23 2.38 -8.31 -17.56
N GLU A 24 2.65 -9.36 -16.79
CA GLU A 24 1.80 -9.86 -15.71
C GLU A 24 1.54 -8.78 -14.65
N ASN A 25 2.57 -8.06 -14.18
CA ASN A 25 2.39 -6.99 -13.19
C ASN A 25 1.50 -5.84 -13.69
N HIS A 26 1.69 -5.38 -14.92
CA HIS A 26 0.80 -4.38 -15.54
C HIS A 26 -0.60 -4.96 -15.80
N ALA A 27 -0.65 -6.25 -16.15
CA ALA A 27 -1.84 -7.07 -16.22
C ALA A 27 -2.35 -7.53 -14.84
N PHE A 28 -1.92 -6.91 -13.71
CA PHE A 28 -2.56 -7.00 -12.38
C PHE A 28 -3.22 -5.72 -11.77
N GLY A 29 -3.27 -4.53 -12.44
CA GLY A 29 -4.26 -3.42 -12.17
C GLY A 29 -5.37 -2.90 -13.19
N LEU A 30 -5.90 -3.64 -14.17
CA LEU A 30 -6.69 -3.24 -15.38
C LEU A 30 -7.88 -4.17 -15.73
N VAL A 31 -8.01 -5.37 -15.14
CA VAL A 31 -9.10 -6.36 -15.40
C VAL A 31 -9.79 -6.66 -14.08
N ALA A 32 -11.11 -6.50 -14.02
CA ALA A 32 -11.90 -6.79 -12.82
C ALA A 32 -11.66 -8.23 -12.34
N GLY A 33 -11.33 -8.41 -11.06
CA GLY A 33 -11.06 -9.73 -10.46
C GLY A 33 -9.58 -10.17 -10.39
N ARG A 34 -8.64 -9.23 -10.30
CA ARG A 34 -7.19 -9.53 -10.16
C ARG A 34 -6.86 -10.05 -8.77
N SER A 35 -6.07 -11.12 -8.68
CA SER A 35 -5.48 -11.61 -7.43
C SER A 35 -4.32 -10.70 -7.01
N ALA A 36 -4.52 -9.83 -6.00
CA ALA A 36 -3.42 -9.04 -5.44
C ALA A 36 -2.34 -9.95 -4.81
N ALA A 37 -2.69 -11.18 -4.43
CA ALA A 37 -1.74 -12.21 -4.03
C ALA A 37 -0.80 -12.60 -5.18
N ALA A 38 -1.31 -12.77 -6.41
CA ALA A 38 -0.49 -13.11 -7.57
C ALA A 38 0.51 -12.00 -7.92
N GLN A 39 0.08 -10.73 -7.81
CA GLN A 39 0.98 -9.58 -7.98
C GLN A 39 2.10 -9.60 -6.91
N ALA A 40 1.74 -9.82 -5.66
CA ALA A 40 2.73 -9.86 -4.58
C ALA A 40 3.74 -11.02 -4.75
N ALA A 41 3.27 -12.19 -5.21
CA ALA A 41 4.13 -13.32 -5.53
C ALA A 41 5.08 -13.02 -6.70
N ALA A 42 4.59 -12.36 -7.76
CA ALA A 42 5.41 -11.96 -8.90
C ALA A 42 6.49 -10.93 -8.52
N LEU A 43 6.13 -9.93 -7.70
CA LEU A 43 7.08 -8.95 -7.16
C LEU A 43 8.15 -9.60 -6.30
N LYS A 44 7.77 -10.57 -5.46
CA LYS A 44 8.71 -11.32 -4.62
C LYS A 44 9.74 -12.06 -5.48
N ARG A 45 9.29 -12.86 -6.46
CA ARG A 45 10.17 -13.58 -7.38
C ARG A 45 11.12 -12.65 -8.12
N LEU A 46 10.58 -11.55 -8.65
CA LEU A 46 11.36 -10.55 -9.39
C LEU A 46 12.51 -9.96 -8.54
N ARG A 47 12.25 -9.74 -7.25
CA ARG A 47 13.22 -9.19 -6.30
C ARG A 47 14.25 -10.23 -5.84
N GLU A 48 13.81 -11.44 -5.51
CA GLU A 48 14.67 -12.54 -5.06
C GLU A 48 15.63 -13.02 -6.16
N GLU A 49 15.11 -13.20 -7.38
CA GLU A 49 15.88 -13.62 -8.55
C GLU A 49 16.76 -12.49 -9.11
N LYS A 50 16.66 -11.27 -8.57
CA LYS A 50 17.44 -10.09 -8.98
C LYS A 50 17.36 -9.77 -10.48
N LYS A 51 16.33 -10.26 -11.18
CA LYS A 51 16.14 -10.06 -12.64
C LYS A 51 16.10 -8.57 -13.03
N TYR A 52 15.70 -7.70 -12.11
CA TYR A 52 15.72 -6.24 -12.29
C TYR A 52 17.12 -5.66 -12.57
N ARG A 53 18.20 -6.33 -12.11
CA ARG A 53 19.59 -5.85 -12.23
C ARG A 53 20.06 -5.70 -13.67
N ARG A 54 19.41 -6.39 -14.61
CA ARG A 54 19.73 -6.31 -16.04
C ARG A 54 19.36 -4.96 -16.67
N PHE A 55 18.43 -4.22 -16.07
CA PHE A 55 17.95 -2.92 -16.58
C PHE A 55 18.37 -1.75 -15.70
N THR A 56 18.43 -1.97 -14.39
CA THR A 56 18.85 -0.95 -13.42
C THR A 56 19.62 -1.61 -12.28
N PRO A 57 20.76 -1.06 -11.83
CA PRO A 57 21.54 -1.64 -10.73
C PRO A 57 20.77 -1.65 -9.40
N HIS A 58 19.80 -0.75 -9.23
CA HIS A 58 19.07 -0.57 -7.97
C HIS A 58 17.57 -0.79 -8.13
N TRP A 59 16.99 -1.55 -7.19
CA TRP A 59 15.55 -1.83 -7.11
C TRP A 59 14.70 -0.55 -7.07
N ASN A 60 15.14 0.45 -6.30
CA ASN A 60 14.45 1.74 -6.20
C ASN A 60 14.43 2.56 -7.49
N GLN A 61 15.30 2.24 -8.46
CA GLN A 61 15.26 2.84 -9.80
C GLN A 61 14.41 2.00 -10.76
N PHE A 62 14.38 0.68 -10.54
CA PHE A 62 13.56 -0.24 -11.32
C PHE A 62 12.06 0.00 -11.12
N CYS A 63 11.61 0.04 -9.86
CA CYS A 63 10.19 0.08 -9.51
C CYS A 63 9.42 1.26 -10.11
N PRO A 64 9.87 2.53 -9.99
CA PRO A 64 9.13 3.64 -10.56
C PRO A 64 9.13 3.61 -12.09
N LYS A 65 10.18 3.07 -12.70
CA LYS A 65 10.34 3.04 -14.17
C LYS A 65 9.56 1.93 -14.86
N PHE A 66 9.41 0.78 -14.21
CA PHE A 66 8.85 -0.43 -14.82
C PHE A 66 7.66 -1.03 -14.06
N LEU A 67 7.38 -0.63 -12.82
CA LEU A 67 6.27 -1.16 -12.02
C LEU A 67 5.25 -0.09 -11.63
N ASN A 68 5.46 1.17 -12.03
CA ASN A 68 4.63 2.33 -11.68
C ASN A 68 4.38 2.47 -10.17
N MET A 69 5.35 2.07 -9.34
CA MET A 69 5.29 2.16 -7.88
C MET A 69 6.67 2.45 -7.30
N SER A 70 6.73 3.01 -6.09
CA SER A 70 8.01 3.20 -5.41
C SER A 70 8.62 1.85 -5.00
N GLY A 71 9.94 1.81 -4.84
CA GLY A 71 10.62 0.63 -4.29
C GLY A 71 10.14 0.29 -2.87
N SER A 72 9.86 1.30 -2.05
CA SER A 72 9.30 1.13 -0.71
C SER A 72 7.89 0.52 -0.72
N GLN A 73 7.05 0.88 -1.70
CA GLN A 73 5.74 0.28 -1.89
C GLN A 73 5.84 -1.18 -2.30
N ALA A 74 6.71 -1.50 -3.28
CA ALA A 74 6.95 -2.88 -3.70
C ALA A 74 7.46 -3.75 -2.53
N ASP A 75 8.41 -3.22 -1.74
CA ASP A 75 8.95 -3.90 -0.57
C ASP A 75 7.88 -4.13 0.51
N LYS A 76 6.97 -3.19 0.70
CA LYS A 76 5.83 -3.36 1.62
C LYS A 76 4.91 -4.48 1.16
N ILE A 77 4.59 -4.56 -0.13
CA ILE A 77 3.75 -5.62 -0.69
C ILE A 77 4.40 -7.00 -0.49
N ILE A 78 5.71 -7.11 -0.77
CA ILE A 78 6.47 -8.36 -0.59
C ILE A 78 6.46 -8.79 0.88
N ARG A 79 6.70 -7.86 1.82
CA ARG A 79 6.68 -8.15 3.26
C ARG A 79 5.32 -8.67 3.73
N LEU A 80 4.22 -8.08 3.27
CA LEU A 80 2.88 -8.53 3.62
C LEU A 80 2.58 -9.93 3.08
N PHE A 81 3.10 -10.25 1.90
CA PHE A 81 2.98 -11.59 1.31
C PHE A 81 3.86 -12.64 2.01
N GLU A 82 5.04 -12.25 2.48
CA GLU A 82 5.89 -13.13 3.29
C GLU A 82 5.29 -13.39 4.68
N GLU A 83 4.65 -12.38 5.28
CA GLU A 83 4.06 -12.49 6.61
C GLU A 83 2.76 -13.29 6.62
N PHE A 84 1.85 -13.02 5.68
CA PHE A 84 0.48 -13.56 5.73
C PHE A 84 0.12 -14.48 4.54
N GLY A 85 1.00 -14.58 3.54
CA GLY A 85 0.71 -15.34 2.33
C GLY A 85 -0.42 -14.75 1.47
N PRO A 86 -1.03 -15.57 0.60
CA PRO A 86 -2.06 -15.11 -0.33
C PRO A 86 -3.39 -14.71 0.34
N GLY A 87 -3.75 -15.36 1.45
CA GLY A 87 -5.05 -15.15 2.13
C GLY A 87 -5.27 -13.71 2.60
N TYR A 88 -4.22 -13.01 3.02
CA TYR A 88 -4.31 -11.58 3.37
C TYR A 88 -4.81 -10.72 2.20
N PHE A 89 -4.30 -10.96 1.00
CA PHE A 89 -4.64 -10.16 -0.16
C PHE A 89 -6.06 -10.43 -0.64
N GLU A 90 -6.56 -11.66 -0.48
CA GLU A 90 -7.95 -12.03 -0.77
C GLU A 90 -8.91 -11.31 0.18
N VAL A 91 -8.66 -11.37 1.49
CA VAL A 91 -9.51 -10.69 2.49
C VAL A 91 -9.41 -9.17 2.40
N ALA A 92 -8.22 -8.62 2.14
CA ALA A 92 -7.99 -7.18 1.98
C ALA A 92 -8.73 -6.61 0.77
N GLN A 93 -8.88 -7.38 -0.30
CA GLN A 93 -9.69 -6.99 -1.46
C GLN A 93 -11.19 -6.92 -1.13
N LEU A 94 -11.67 -7.82 -0.28
CA LEU A 94 -13.09 -7.89 0.10
C LEU A 94 -13.50 -6.82 1.12
N THR A 95 -12.63 -6.52 2.10
CA THR A 95 -13.05 -5.79 3.31
C THR A 95 -12.20 -4.58 3.69
N ARG A 96 -11.20 -4.20 2.88
CA ARG A 96 -10.22 -3.12 3.19
C ARG A 96 -9.62 -3.25 4.60
N VAL A 97 -9.28 -4.48 5.01
CA VAL A 97 -8.59 -4.72 6.28
C VAL A 97 -7.14 -4.26 6.24
N SER A 98 -6.69 -3.66 7.34
CA SER A 98 -5.26 -3.39 7.56
C SER A 98 -4.53 -4.65 8.00
N ALA A 99 -3.22 -4.71 7.80
CA ALA A 99 -2.36 -5.81 8.26
C ALA A 99 -2.52 -6.12 9.77
N ASP A 100 -2.62 -5.09 10.61
CA ASP A 100 -2.83 -5.30 12.05
C ASP A 100 -4.22 -5.87 12.37
N THR A 101 -5.24 -5.51 11.60
CA THR A 101 -6.56 -6.14 11.73
C THR A 101 -6.49 -7.58 11.29
N TYR A 102 -5.86 -7.84 10.14
CA TYR A 102 -5.74 -9.19 9.61
C TYR A 102 -5.06 -10.11 10.61
N ARG A 103 -3.95 -9.68 11.23
CA ARG A 103 -3.26 -10.45 12.27
C ARG A 103 -4.16 -10.78 13.47
N ALA A 104 -5.13 -9.93 13.80
CA ALA A 104 -6.06 -10.16 14.90
C ALA A 104 -7.19 -11.14 14.55
N ILE A 105 -7.61 -11.17 13.28
CA ILE A 105 -8.67 -12.06 12.79
C ILE A 105 -8.14 -13.36 12.17
N GLU A 106 -6.86 -13.43 11.84
CA GLU A 106 -6.20 -14.59 11.22
C GLU A 106 -6.47 -15.90 11.99
N PRO A 107 -6.44 -15.94 13.34
CA PRO A 107 -6.79 -17.17 14.08
C PRO A 107 -8.24 -17.64 13.86
N SER A 108 -9.12 -16.74 13.46
CA SER A 108 -10.53 -17.00 13.15
C SER A 108 -10.75 -17.37 11.69
N ILE A 109 -9.74 -17.25 10.82
CA ILE A 109 -9.83 -17.67 9.41
C ILE A 109 -9.36 -19.12 9.31
N LYS A 110 -10.23 -20.01 8.84
CA LYS A 110 -9.95 -21.44 8.63
C LYS A 110 -10.56 -21.89 7.32
N ASP A 111 -9.81 -22.67 6.54
CA ASP A 111 -10.27 -23.28 5.29
C ASP A 111 -10.95 -22.30 4.30
N GLY A 112 -10.47 -21.05 4.23
CA GLY A 112 -11.04 -20.02 3.35
C GLY A 112 -12.34 -19.38 3.86
N ALA A 113 -12.72 -19.63 5.12
CA ALA A 113 -13.86 -19.02 5.78
C ALA A 113 -13.45 -18.26 7.05
N LEU A 114 -14.11 -17.12 7.30
CA LEU A 114 -14.02 -16.38 8.55
C LEU A 114 -15.04 -16.95 9.54
N HIS A 115 -14.56 -17.49 10.67
CA HIS A 115 -15.40 -17.99 11.74
C HIS A 115 -15.68 -16.90 12.78
N CYS A 116 -16.94 -16.53 12.95
CA CYS A 116 -17.37 -15.57 13.98
C CYS A 116 -18.64 -16.11 14.66
N GLN A 117 -18.67 -16.10 16.01
CA GLN A 117 -19.86 -16.51 16.80
C GLN A 117 -20.44 -17.90 16.44
N GLY A 118 -19.62 -18.83 15.94
CA GLY A 118 -20.05 -20.17 15.54
C GLY A 118 -20.58 -20.27 14.10
N GLU A 119 -20.63 -19.16 13.35
CA GLU A 119 -20.91 -19.12 11.92
C GLU A 119 -19.60 -19.13 11.12
N ALA A 120 -19.56 -19.87 10.02
CA ALA A 120 -18.47 -19.87 9.05
C ALA A 120 -18.89 -19.08 7.81
N ILE A 121 -18.22 -17.96 7.54
CA ILE A 121 -18.52 -17.07 6.42
C ILE A 121 -17.44 -17.24 5.37
N GLU A 122 -17.79 -17.78 4.20
CA GLU A 122 -16.85 -17.98 3.10
C GLU A 122 -16.29 -16.64 2.58
N LEU A 123 -14.99 -16.59 2.34
CA LEU A 123 -14.27 -15.38 1.90
C LEU A 123 -14.47 -15.14 0.39
N GLU A 124 -15.73 -14.98 -0.02
CA GLU A 124 -16.14 -14.73 -1.41
C GLU A 124 -16.64 -13.29 -1.62
N PRO A 125 -16.56 -12.75 -2.84
CA PRO A 125 -17.12 -11.45 -3.19
C PRO A 125 -18.59 -11.26 -2.79
N GLU A 126 -19.40 -12.30 -2.94
CA GLU A 126 -20.83 -12.33 -2.59
C GLU A 126 -21.06 -12.14 -1.09
N ASN A 127 -20.11 -12.58 -0.27
CA ASN A 127 -20.15 -12.50 1.18
C ASN A 127 -19.39 -11.27 1.73
N ALA A 128 -18.83 -10.40 0.88
CA ALA A 128 -17.94 -9.31 1.30
C ALA A 128 -18.52 -8.42 2.41
N GLN A 129 -19.82 -8.09 2.36
CA GLN A 129 -20.49 -7.30 3.39
C GLN A 129 -20.58 -8.04 4.73
N LYS A 130 -20.89 -9.35 4.70
CA LYS A 130 -20.94 -10.21 5.89
C LYS A 130 -19.54 -10.39 6.50
N VAL A 131 -18.53 -10.62 5.66
CA VAL A 131 -17.13 -10.69 6.10
C VAL A 131 -16.72 -9.37 6.75
N ALA A 132 -17.05 -8.22 6.14
CA ALA A 132 -16.73 -6.91 6.72
C ALA A 132 -17.39 -6.70 8.10
N GLN A 133 -18.65 -7.14 8.26
CA GLN A 133 -19.37 -7.07 9.52
C GLN A 133 -18.73 -7.98 10.58
N ALA A 134 -18.45 -9.24 10.26
CA ALA A 134 -17.80 -10.18 11.16
C ALA A 134 -16.40 -9.68 11.59
N VAL A 135 -15.64 -9.07 10.68
CA VAL A 135 -14.36 -8.41 11.02
C VAL A 135 -14.57 -7.25 12.00
N ALA A 136 -15.59 -6.42 11.80
CA ALA A 136 -15.91 -5.31 12.71
C ALA A 136 -16.31 -5.82 14.11
N GLU A 137 -17.07 -6.91 14.18
CA GLU A 137 -17.46 -7.57 15.43
C GLU A 137 -16.27 -8.19 16.14
N LEU A 138 -15.40 -8.90 15.42
CA LEU A 138 -14.14 -9.43 15.97
C LEU A 138 -13.24 -8.31 16.49
N ARG A 139 -13.17 -7.16 15.80
CA ARG A 139 -12.47 -5.97 16.29
C ARG A 139 -13.06 -5.43 17.59
N ALA A 140 -14.39 -5.42 17.72
CA ALA A 140 -15.09 -4.92 18.89
C ALA A 140 -15.01 -5.88 20.09
N ALA A 141 -14.90 -7.19 19.84
CA ALA A 141 -14.81 -8.23 20.86
C ALA A 141 -13.39 -8.45 21.42
N LEU A 142 -12.36 -7.93 20.74
CA LEU A 142 -11.01 -7.89 21.30
C LEU A 142 -11.01 -7.01 22.56
N PRO A 143 -10.34 -7.44 23.66
CA PRO A 143 -10.26 -6.63 24.86
C PRO A 143 -9.76 -5.23 24.51
N THR A 144 -10.59 -4.22 24.71
CA THR A 144 -10.20 -2.82 24.56
C THR A 144 -9.12 -2.51 25.60
N ALA A 145 -7.86 -2.57 25.18
CA ALA A 145 -6.96 -1.49 25.52
C ALA A 145 -7.58 -0.18 24.96
N PRO A 146 -7.46 0.95 25.65
CA PRO A 146 -7.93 2.26 25.16
C PRO A 146 -7.46 2.48 23.71
N PRO A 147 -8.22 3.25 22.90
CA PRO A 147 -8.17 3.23 21.44
C PRO A 147 -6.74 3.09 20.94
N ALA A 148 -6.45 1.95 20.30
CA ALA A 148 -5.14 1.63 19.81
C ALA A 148 -4.72 2.68 18.77
N ALA A 149 -3.89 3.63 19.22
CA ALA A 149 -2.82 4.14 18.40
C ALA A 149 -2.20 2.95 17.64
N LYS A 150 -2.02 3.13 16.32
CA LYS A 150 -1.17 2.30 15.47
C LYS A 150 -0.08 1.68 16.33
N LYS A 151 0.07 0.35 16.30
CA LYS A 151 1.24 -0.35 16.86
C LYS A 151 2.45 0.54 16.58
N PRO A 152 3.17 1.07 17.58
CA PRO A 152 4.30 1.90 17.24
C PRO A 152 5.23 1.00 16.45
N ALA A 153 5.42 1.32 15.17
CA ALA A 153 6.74 1.25 14.59
C ALA A 153 7.66 1.73 15.71
N ARG A 154 8.59 0.85 16.14
CA ARG A 154 9.65 1.11 17.14
C ARG A 154 9.78 2.62 17.31
N PRO A 155 9.48 3.21 18.48
CA PRO A 155 9.22 4.65 18.62
C PRO A 155 10.09 5.40 17.64
N LEU A 156 9.50 5.83 16.51
CA LEU A 156 10.27 6.52 15.49
C LEU A 156 10.91 7.65 16.26
N GLU A 157 12.24 7.64 16.40
CA GLU A 157 12.82 8.62 17.29
C GLU A 157 12.44 9.98 16.71
N MET A 158 12.32 11.01 17.54
CA MET A 158 11.68 12.27 17.12
C MET A 158 12.12 12.75 15.72
N HIS A 159 13.38 12.51 15.33
CA HIS A 159 13.92 12.70 13.98
C HIS A 159 13.13 12.06 12.82
N GLU A 160 12.70 10.80 12.91
CA GLU A 160 11.97 10.07 11.89
C GLU A 160 10.53 10.58 11.80
N ARG A 161 9.92 10.92 12.94
CA ARG A 161 8.59 11.57 12.95
C ARG A 161 8.64 12.95 12.31
N LEU A 162 9.70 13.71 12.57
CA LEU A 162 9.92 15.00 11.93
C LEU A 162 10.16 14.84 10.43
N ALA A 163 10.91 13.81 10.00
CA ALA A 163 11.11 13.52 8.58
C ALA A 163 9.82 13.12 7.85
N GLU A 164 8.94 12.35 8.49
CA GLU A 164 7.61 12.04 7.92
C GLU A 164 6.73 13.29 7.81
N VAL A 165 6.75 14.16 8.82
CA VAL A 165 6.02 15.45 8.78
C VAL A 165 6.58 16.34 7.67
N ASP A 166 7.90 16.37 7.47
CA ASP A 166 8.56 17.13 6.41
C ASP A 166 8.14 16.65 5.02
N GLN A 167 8.14 15.33 4.79
CA GLN A 167 7.64 14.73 3.54
C GLN A 167 6.15 15.02 3.28
N LEU A 168 5.33 15.03 4.34
CA LEU A 168 3.92 15.40 4.22
C LEU A 168 3.76 16.89 3.89
N CYS A 169 4.57 17.77 4.48
CA CYS A 169 4.61 19.19 4.15
C CYS A 169 4.98 19.41 2.68
N ASP A 170 5.99 18.71 2.17
CA ASP A 170 6.38 18.77 0.75
C ASP A 170 5.24 18.37 -0.18
N ALA A 171 4.52 17.28 0.15
CA ALA A 171 3.38 16.82 -0.63
C ALA A 171 2.23 17.84 -0.63
N ILE A 172 1.92 18.42 0.53
CA ILE A 172 0.89 19.46 0.69
C ILE A 172 1.28 20.72 -0.10
N ILE A 173 2.54 21.13 -0.04
CA ILE A 173 3.05 22.27 -0.82
C ILE A 173 2.92 22.00 -2.31
N ALA A 174 3.26 20.80 -2.79
CA ALA A 174 3.11 20.42 -4.19
C ALA A 174 1.63 20.46 -4.63
N GLU A 175 0.71 20.05 -3.77
CA GLU A 175 -0.73 20.13 -4.02
C GLU A 175 -1.21 21.59 -4.11
N PHE A 176 -0.82 22.46 -3.17
CA PHE A 176 -1.14 23.89 -3.24
C PHE A 176 -0.55 24.54 -4.50
N GLN A 177 0.66 24.16 -4.92
CA GLN A 177 1.26 24.66 -6.16
C GLN A 177 0.49 24.20 -7.39
N GLU A 178 0.04 22.94 -7.43
CA GLU A 178 -0.74 22.42 -8.54
C GLU A 178 -2.11 23.10 -8.65
N ILE A 179 -2.80 23.29 -7.52
CA ILE A 179 -4.08 24.02 -7.48
C ILE A 179 -3.84 25.48 -7.88
N SER A 180 -2.78 26.13 -7.38
CA SER A 180 -2.43 27.49 -7.76
C SER A 180 -2.21 27.63 -9.27
N ARG A 181 -1.54 26.66 -9.91
CA ARG A 181 -1.35 26.66 -11.38
C ARG A 181 -2.67 26.57 -12.13
N LYS A 182 -3.59 25.72 -11.68
CA LYS A 182 -4.90 25.48 -12.33
C LYS A 182 -5.90 26.60 -12.11
N GLU A 183 -5.96 27.13 -10.89
CA GLU A 183 -7.02 28.02 -10.44
C GLU A 183 -6.60 29.49 -10.38
N ARG A 184 -5.39 29.87 -10.83
CA ARG A 184 -4.86 31.25 -10.70
C ARG A 184 -5.77 32.35 -11.22
N ASN A 185 -6.65 32.01 -12.15
CA ASN A 185 -7.71 32.87 -12.70
C ASN A 185 -9.05 32.11 -12.82
N GLY A 186 -9.22 31.03 -12.04
CA GLY A 186 -10.39 30.16 -12.05
C GLY A 186 -11.44 30.58 -11.02
N GLU A 187 -12.63 30.00 -11.14
CA GLU A 187 -13.77 30.29 -10.26
C GLU A 187 -13.48 29.94 -8.78
N ASN A 188 -12.56 29.01 -8.52
CA ASN A 188 -12.23 28.56 -7.17
C ASN A 188 -11.04 29.32 -6.54
N TRP A 189 -10.52 30.37 -7.18
CA TRP A 189 -9.35 31.12 -6.69
C TRP A 189 -9.54 31.70 -5.28
N LEU A 190 -10.72 32.24 -4.98
CA LEU A 190 -11.02 32.81 -3.66
C LEU A 190 -11.06 31.73 -2.55
N LEU A 191 -11.59 30.55 -2.87
CA LEU A 191 -11.61 29.41 -1.95
C LEU A 191 -10.20 28.87 -1.71
N PHE A 192 -9.38 28.80 -2.76
CA PHE A 192 -7.96 28.45 -2.65
C PHE A 192 -7.20 29.46 -1.78
N ALA A 193 -7.34 30.76 -2.05
CA ALA A 193 -6.62 31.81 -1.33
C ALA A 193 -6.97 31.85 0.16
N SER A 194 -8.26 31.70 0.50
CA SER A 194 -8.71 31.62 1.89
C SER A 194 -8.19 30.36 2.61
N THR A 195 -8.18 29.22 1.92
CA THR A 195 -7.63 27.97 2.47
C THR A 195 -6.14 28.09 2.75
N LEU A 196 -5.37 28.62 1.79
CA LEU A 196 -3.93 28.86 1.94
C LEU A 196 -3.63 29.84 3.08
N SER A 197 -4.36 30.95 3.15
CA SER A 197 -4.21 31.94 4.22
C SER A 197 -4.44 31.33 5.60
N ARG A 198 -5.48 30.50 5.76
CA ARG A 198 -5.79 29.83 7.05
C ARG A 198 -4.68 28.88 7.48
N VAL A 199 -4.11 28.12 6.54
CA VAL A 199 -2.98 27.21 6.82
C VAL A 199 -1.75 28.02 7.25
N CYS A 200 -1.40 29.08 6.51
CA CYS A 200 -0.28 29.95 6.88
C CYS A 200 -0.45 30.58 8.27
N THR A 201 -1.63 31.11 8.60
CA THR A 201 -1.88 31.68 9.94
C THR A 201 -1.72 30.64 11.05
N SER A 202 -2.18 29.41 10.82
CA SER A 202 -2.09 28.33 11.81
C SER A 202 -0.63 27.92 12.05
N LEU A 203 0.16 27.82 10.99
CA LEU A 203 1.59 27.51 11.08
C LEU A 203 2.39 28.65 11.74
N THR A 204 2.08 29.91 11.41
CA THR A 204 2.69 31.07 12.07
C THR A 204 2.37 31.10 13.56
N ARG A 205 1.13 30.80 13.94
CA ARG A 205 0.75 30.72 15.35
C ARG A 205 1.52 29.63 16.08
N LEU A 206 1.60 28.43 15.50
CA LEU A 206 2.37 27.32 16.08
C LEU A 206 3.87 27.68 16.22
N LYS A 207 4.43 28.36 15.21
CA LYS A 207 5.80 28.88 15.22
C LYS A 207 6.03 29.84 16.41
N MET A 208 5.12 30.78 16.63
CA MET A 208 5.17 31.75 17.75
C MET A 208 5.01 31.07 19.11
N GLU A 209 4.09 30.12 19.25
CA GLU A 209 3.84 29.37 20.50
C GLU A 209 5.07 28.54 20.95
N ASN A 210 5.94 28.16 20.02
CA ASN A 210 7.15 27.39 20.30
C ASN A 210 8.43 28.23 20.37
N GLY A 211 8.32 29.57 20.30
CA GLY A 211 9.48 30.47 20.41
C GLY A 211 10.50 30.35 19.27
N VAL A 212 10.12 29.71 18.17
CA VAL A 212 10.94 29.57 16.97
C VAL A 212 10.67 30.79 16.12
N ALA A 213 11.36 31.92 16.31
CA ALA A 213 11.17 33.14 15.51
C ALA A 213 11.98 33.10 14.20
#